data_AF-A0A1J8Q963-F1
#
_entry.id   AF-A0A1J8Q963-F1
#
_cell.length_a   1.000
_cell.length_b   1.000
_cell.length_c   1.000
_cell.angle_alpha   90.00
_cell.angle_beta   90.00
_cell.angle_gamma   90.00
#
_symmetry.space_group_name_H-M   'P 1'
#
loop_
_entity.id
_entity.type
_entity.pdbx_description
1 polymer ?
#
loop_
_entity_poly.entity_id
_entity_poly.type
_entity_poly.pdbx_seq_one_letter_code
_entity_poly.pdbx_strand_id
1 'polypeptide(L)' 'MRFLYDGARINEDNTPGSLDMENNDTSDVMVEQVGGSSPAYL' A
#
# COMPACT_ATOMS: atom_id res chain seq x y z
N MET A 1 6.38 2.67 5.95
CA MET A 1 6.23 2.16 4.57
C MET A 1 4.88 1.47 4.44
N ARG A 2 4.30 1.42 3.24
CA ARG A 2 2.98 0.82 2.97
C ARG A 2 3.06 -0.04 1.71
N PHE A 3 2.58 -1.26 1.80
CA PHE A 3 2.45 -2.18 0.67
C PHE A 3 1.00 -2.13 0.17
N LEU A 4 0.84 -1.98 -1.14
CA LEU A 4 -0.46 -1.98 -1.79
C LEU A 4 -0.53 -3.11 -2.82
N TYR A 5 -1.72 -3.67 -2.94
CA TYR A 5 -2.09 -4.60 -4.00
C TYR A 5 -3.46 -4.19 -4.52
N ASP A 6 -3.60 -4.02 -5.85
CA ASP A 6 -4.79 -3.45 -6.49
C ASP A 6 -5.29 -2.15 -5.85
N GLY A 7 -4.36 -1.31 -5.38
CA GLY A 7 -4.67 -0.05 -4.70
C GLY A 7 -5.18 -0.19 -3.27
N ALA A 8 -5.38 -1.41 -2.76
CA ALA A 8 -5.75 -1.69 -1.38
C ALA A 8 -4.52 -1.98 -0.51
N ARG A 9 -4.60 -1.63 0.77
CA ARG A 9 -3.50 -1.88 1.72
C ARG A 9 -3.42 -3.35 2.10
N ILE A 10 -2.21 -3.90 2.02
CA ILE A 10 -1.91 -5.24 2.55
C ILE A 10 -1.61 -5.13 4.06
N ASN A 11 -2.24 -6.00 4.85
CA ASN A 11 -1.99 -6.17 6.28
C ASN A 11 -1.15 -7.43 6.55
N GLU A 12 -0.62 -7.53 7.76
CA GLU A 12 0.31 -8.60 8.17
C GLU A 12 -0.30 -10.00 8.22
N ASP A 13 -1.62 -10.07 8.36
CA ASP A 13 -2.42 -11.29 8.38
C ASP A 13 -2.89 -11.72 6.98
N ASN A 14 -2.72 -10.88 5.97
CA ASN A 14 -3.08 -11.22 4.61
C ASN A 14 -2.10 -12.23 4.02
N THR A 15 -2.66 -13.16 3.27
CA THR A 15 -1.93 -14.15 2.48
C THR A 15 -2.20 -13.92 0.99
N PRO A 16 -1.33 -14.39 0.08
CA PRO A 16 -1.61 -14.30 -1.35
C PRO A 16 -2.96 -14.90 -1.74
N GLY A 17 -3.35 -16.02 -1.14
CA GLY A 17 -4.64 -16.66 -1.39
C GLY A 17 -5.85 -15.86 -0.90
N SER A 18 -5.73 -15.10 0.20
CA SER A 18 -6.83 -14.22 0.65
C SER A 18 -6.98 -12.95 -0.18
N LEU A 19 -5.98 -12.63 -1.00
CA LEU A 19 -5.94 -11.48 -1.88
C LEU A 19 -6.15 -11.87 -3.35
N ASP A 20 -6.46 -13.14 -3.63
CA ASP A 20 -6.59 -13.69 -4.99
C ASP A 20 -5.38 -13.35 -5.89
N MET A 21 -4.18 -13.37 -5.31
CA MET A 21 -2.93 -13.11 -6.06
C MET A 21 -2.58 -14.28 -6.98
N GLU A 22 -2.19 -13.94 -8.21
CA GLU A 22 -1.68 -14.86 -9.20
C GLU A 22 -0.15 -14.78 -9.34
N ASN A 23 0.41 -15.75 -10.05
CA ASN A 23 1.85 -15.80 -10.27
C ASN A 23 2.29 -14.66 -11.20
N ASN A 24 3.36 -13.96 -10.80
CA ASN A 24 3.91 -12.76 -11.45
C ASN A 24 3.09 -11.47 -11.25
N ASP A 25 2.11 -11.45 -10.35
CA ASP A 25 1.50 -10.19 -9.92
C ASP A 25 2.53 -9.29 -9.21
N THR A 26 2.26 -7.99 -9.22
CA THR A 26 3.16 -6.96 -8.68
C THR A 26 2.47 -6.20 -7.55
N SER A 27 3.22 -5.89 -6.50
CA SER A 27 2.78 -5.02 -5.41
C SER A 27 3.51 -3.69 -5.47
N ASP A 28 2.80 -2.62 -5.11
CA ASP A 28 3.37 -1.29 -5.00
C ASP A 28 3.88 -1.04 -3.57
N VAL A 29 5.04 -0.40 -3.45
CA VAL A 29 5.62 -0.03 -2.15
C VAL A 29 5.75 1.48 -2.06
N MET A 30 5.06 2.05 -1.08
CA MET A 30 5.11 3.48 -0.80
C MET A 30 5.87 3.76 0.48
N VAL A 31 6.70 4.81 0.46
CA VAL A 31 7.30 5.38 1.67
C VAL A 31 6.23 6.16 2.41
N GLU A 32 6.24 6.07 3.73
CA GLU A 32 5.34 6.88 4.54
C GLU A 32 5.81 8.33 4.55
N GLN A 33 4.92 9.25 4.15
CA GLN A 33 5.20 10.67 4.28
C GLN A 33 5.22 11.05 5.76
N VAL A 34 6.42 11.27 6.29
CA VAL A 34 6.64 11.77 7.66
C VAL A 34 7.00 13.25 7.61
N GLY A 35 5.98 14.12 7.64
CA GLY A 35 6.13 15.58 7.61
C GLY A 35 5.51 16.25 6.38
N GLY A 36 5.72 17.55 6.22
CA GLY A 36 5.18 18.30 5.08
C GLY A 36 3.68 18.57 5.15
N SER A 37 3.14 18.86 6.33
CA SER A 37 1.87 19.58 6.44
C SER A 37 2.09 21.00 5.92
N SER A 38 2.13 21.19 4.60
CA SER A 38 1.86 22.51 4.06
C SER A 38 0.48 22.90 4.58
N PRO A 39 0.32 24.07 5.24
CA PRO A 39 -1.01 24.56 5.46
C PRO A 39 -1.60 24.73 4.06
N ALA A 40 -2.68 23.99 3.78
CA ALA A 40 -3.51 24.30 2.63
C ALA A 40 -3.97 25.74 2.86
N TYR A 41 -3.38 26.69 2.13
CA TYR A 41 -3.85 28.06 2.16
C TYR A 41 -5.32 28.02 1.71
N LEU A 42 -6.19 28.55 2.57
CA LEU A 42 -7.60 28.81 2.32
C LEU A 42 -7.81 29.65 1.06
#